data_AF-A0A9P6M750-F1
#
_entry.id   AF-A0A9P6M750-F1
#
_cell.length_a   1.000
_cell.length_b   1.000
_cell.length_c   1.000
_cell.angle_alpha   90.00
_cell.angle_beta   90.00
_cell.angle_gamma   90.00
#
_symmetry.space_group_name_H-M   'P 1'
#
loop_
_entity.id
_entity.type
_entity.pdbx_description
1 polymer ?
#
loop_
_entity_poly.entity_id
_entity_poly.type
_entity_poly.pdbx_seq_one_letter_code
_entity_poly.pdbx_strand_id
1 'polypeptide(L)'
;MPVDPMEPPKHRHKKVLRGPPLPPPPVLHAPPRKVTAKEQAEWAIPPYISKCKNAKGYTIPLDKRLAADGHGVQKVKINDKFAMVAEALALEPRRAQDGVRQRALMQQKVAQKEKEVKEQSLRALAQKARDERAGIVSSEGASTPEFAAARLCGSVTSGFLELVIFHPIDTIAKRLMSNQTR
;
A
#
# COMPACT_ATOMS: atom_id res chain seq x y z
N MET A 1 0.11 -31.36 75.96
CA MET A 1 0.84 -30.16 76.43
C MET A 1 0.33 -28.96 75.65
N PRO A 2 0.18 -27.78 76.27
CA PRO A 2 -0.13 -26.55 75.54
C PRO A 2 0.88 -26.33 74.42
N VAL A 3 0.41 -26.05 73.21
CA VAL A 3 1.25 -25.84 72.02
C VAL A 3 1.48 -24.34 71.86
N ASP A 4 2.75 -23.94 71.73
CA ASP A 4 3.14 -22.53 71.60
C ASP A 4 2.68 -21.98 70.23
N PRO A 5 1.86 -20.91 70.21
CA PRO A 5 1.35 -20.34 68.98
C PRO A 5 2.43 -19.66 68.11
N MET A 6 3.63 -19.40 68.64
CA MET A 6 4.72 -18.72 67.91
C MET A 6 5.86 -19.65 67.49
N GLU A 7 5.74 -20.96 67.71
CA GLU A 7 6.80 -21.93 67.39
C GLU A 7 6.82 -22.29 65.88
N PRO A 8 7.98 -22.23 65.19
CA PRO A 8 8.08 -22.55 63.77
C PRO A 8 7.92 -24.07 63.49
N PRO A 9 7.60 -24.46 62.25
CA PRO A 9 7.39 -25.88 61.90
C PRO A 9 8.61 -26.77 62.17
N LYS A 10 8.44 -27.77 63.03
CA LYS A 10 9.52 -28.67 63.49
C LYS A 10 10.04 -29.65 62.44
N HIS A 11 9.27 -29.98 61.40
CA HIS A 11 9.57 -31.10 60.50
C HIS A 11 9.78 -30.63 59.06
N ARG A 12 10.74 -31.25 58.38
CA ARG A 12 11.00 -31.03 56.95
C ARG A 12 10.20 -32.00 56.09
N HIS A 13 9.69 -31.53 54.95
CA HIS A 13 9.03 -32.39 53.98
C HIS A 13 10.03 -33.36 53.33
N LYS A 14 9.75 -34.66 53.41
CA LYS A 14 10.50 -35.73 52.71
C LYS A 14 9.75 -36.13 51.44
N LYS A 15 10.42 -36.10 50.28
CA LYS A 15 9.86 -36.68 49.04
C LYS A 15 9.93 -38.20 49.12
N VAL A 16 8.79 -38.84 49.34
CA VAL A 16 8.66 -40.30 49.35
C VAL A 16 8.17 -40.75 47.97
N LEU A 17 8.66 -41.91 47.50
CA LEU A 17 8.12 -42.54 46.29
C LEU A 17 6.65 -42.90 46.49
N ARG A 18 5.87 -42.94 45.40
CA ARG A 18 4.48 -43.40 45.49
C ARG A 18 4.46 -44.84 46.02
N GLY A 19 3.58 -45.08 46.99
CA GLY A 19 3.34 -46.42 47.54
C GLY A 19 2.82 -47.38 46.47
N PRO A 20 2.82 -48.70 46.76
CA PRO A 20 2.31 -49.69 45.83
C PRO A 20 0.84 -49.39 45.48
N PRO A 21 0.43 -49.58 44.22
CA PRO A 21 -0.97 -49.45 43.85
C PRO A 21 -1.79 -50.51 44.59
N LEU A 22 -3.07 -50.21 44.80
CA LEU A 22 -4.04 -51.21 45.24
C LEU A 22 -4.08 -52.40 44.26
N PRO A 23 -4.45 -53.61 44.72
CA PRO A 23 -4.58 -54.75 43.82
C PRO A 23 -5.49 -54.37 42.64
N PRO A 24 -5.06 -54.61 41.38
CA PRO A 24 -5.83 -54.19 40.23
C PRO A 24 -7.17 -54.93 40.23
N PRO A 25 -8.30 -54.23 39.99
CA PRO A 25 -9.58 -54.88 39.89
C PRO A 25 -9.61 -55.87 38.71
N PRO A 26 -10.41 -56.94 38.78
CA PRO A 26 -10.54 -57.89 37.69
C PRO A 26 -11.13 -57.20 36.45
N VAL A 27 -10.45 -57.33 35.30
CA VAL A 27 -10.88 -56.74 34.05
C VAL A 27 -11.64 -57.78 33.22
N LEU A 28 -12.96 -57.62 33.15
CA LEU A 28 -13.87 -58.55 32.47
C LEU A 28 -14.03 -58.19 30.99
N HIS A 29 -13.03 -58.48 30.17
CA HIS A 29 -13.11 -58.32 28.72
C HIS A 29 -13.80 -59.51 28.05
N ALA A 30 -14.39 -59.28 26.87
CA ALA A 30 -14.73 -60.36 25.95
C ALA A 30 -13.44 -61.07 25.47
N PRO A 31 -13.53 -62.33 24.98
CA PRO A 31 -12.38 -63.02 24.41
C PRO A 31 -11.68 -62.19 23.33
N PRO A 32 -10.33 -62.20 23.26
CA PRO A 32 -9.60 -61.38 22.31
C PRO A 32 -9.97 -61.76 20.88
N ARG A 33 -10.32 -60.76 20.08
CA ARG A 33 -10.55 -60.95 18.64
C ARG A 33 -9.21 -61.18 17.96
N LYS A 34 -9.15 -62.15 17.04
CA LYS A 34 -7.95 -62.41 16.24
C LYS A 34 -7.81 -61.29 15.21
N VAL A 35 -6.74 -60.50 15.34
CA VAL A 35 -6.39 -59.47 14.35
C VAL A 35 -5.96 -60.16 13.06
N THR A 36 -6.47 -59.69 11.93
CA THR A 36 -6.03 -60.20 10.63
C THR A 36 -4.70 -59.56 10.23
N ALA A 37 -3.85 -60.28 9.49
CA ALA A 37 -2.57 -59.73 9.05
C ALA A 37 -2.73 -58.46 8.18
N LYS A 38 -3.84 -58.36 7.43
CA LYS A 38 -4.18 -57.18 6.63
C LYS A 38 -4.50 -55.96 7.50
N GLU A 39 -5.35 -56.14 8.51
CA GLU A 39 -5.69 -55.10 9.47
C GLU A 39 -4.44 -54.60 10.18
N GLN A 40 -3.58 -55.50 10.65
CA GLN A 40 -2.33 -55.11 11.30
C GLN A 40 -1.41 -54.27 10.40
N ALA A 41 -1.35 -54.59 9.10
CA ALA A 41 -0.52 -53.86 8.14
C ALA A 41 -1.08 -52.47 7.79
N GLU A 42 -2.40 -52.33 7.70
CA GLU A 42 -3.06 -51.05 7.42
C GLU A 42 -2.84 -50.04 8.56
N TRP A 43 -2.77 -50.53 9.80
CA TRP A 43 -2.47 -49.72 10.98
C TRP A 43 -0.96 -49.51 11.23
N ALA A 44 -0.08 -49.96 10.34
CA ALA A 44 1.36 -49.73 10.46
C ALA A 44 1.70 -48.27 10.17
N ILE A 45 1.96 -47.49 11.22
CA ILE A 45 2.34 -46.07 11.12
C ILE A 45 3.78 -45.96 10.60
N PRO A 46 4.03 -45.25 9.48
CA PRO A 46 5.38 -45.02 8.97
C PRO A 46 6.24 -44.19 9.94
N PRO A 47 7.58 -44.36 9.94
CA PRO A 47 8.46 -43.56 10.77
C PRO A 47 8.39 -42.08 10.37
N TYR A 48 8.33 -41.20 11.38
CA TYR A 48 8.30 -39.77 11.16
C TYR A 48 9.70 -39.19 10.91
N ILE A 49 9.93 -38.69 9.70
CA ILE A 49 11.16 -37.98 9.32
C ILE A 49 10.81 -36.49 9.25
N SER A 50 11.29 -35.71 10.22
CA SER A 50 11.00 -34.28 10.26
C SER A 50 12.03 -33.48 9.43
N LYS A 51 11.58 -32.39 8.79
CA LYS A 51 12.47 -31.47 8.06
C LYS A 51 13.45 -30.76 8.99
N CYS A 52 12.98 -30.34 10.16
CA CYS A 52 13.71 -29.40 11.02
C CYS A 52 14.49 -30.09 12.16
N LYS A 53 14.05 -31.24 12.65
CA LYS A 53 14.61 -31.88 13.85
C LYS A 53 15.13 -33.28 13.56
N ASN A 54 16.38 -33.50 13.94
CA ASN A 54 17.03 -34.81 13.93
C ASN A 54 17.79 -35.00 15.25
N ALA A 55 17.07 -35.28 16.33
CA ALA A 55 17.65 -35.32 17.68
C ALA A 55 18.75 -36.38 17.84
N LYS A 56 18.65 -37.49 17.12
CA LYS A 56 19.62 -38.59 17.15
C LYS A 56 20.69 -38.50 16.05
N GLY A 57 20.63 -37.48 15.19
CA GLY A 57 21.65 -37.25 14.15
C GLY A 57 21.71 -38.34 13.06
N TYR A 58 20.63 -39.04 12.77
CA TYR A 58 20.64 -40.10 11.74
C TYR A 58 20.97 -39.56 10.34
N THR A 59 21.79 -40.31 9.60
CA THR A 59 22.03 -40.09 8.17
C THR A 59 20.88 -40.70 7.37
N ILE A 60 19.99 -39.83 6.88
CA ILE A 60 18.80 -40.22 6.12
C ILE A 60 19.00 -39.81 4.66
N PRO A 61 18.80 -40.72 3.69
CA PRO A 61 18.93 -40.41 2.28
C PRO A 61 17.85 -39.41 1.81
N LEU A 62 18.13 -38.71 0.71
CA LEU A 62 17.31 -37.59 0.24
C LEU A 62 15.89 -38.00 -0.16
N ASP A 63 15.74 -39.17 -0.77
CA ASP A 63 14.45 -39.73 -1.17
C ASP A 63 13.51 -39.86 0.04
N LYS A 64 13.98 -40.38 1.17
CA LYS A 64 13.17 -40.55 2.39
C LYS A 64 12.89 -39.24 3.11
N ARG A 65 13.77 -38.25 2.98
CA ARG A 65 13.54 -36.89 3.51
C ARG A 65 12.46 -36.15 2.72
N LEU A 66 12.44 -36.35 1.40
CA LEU A 66 11.48 -35.74 0.50
C LEU A 66 10.18 -36.56 0.37
N ALA A 67 10.17 -37.82 0.81
CA ALA A 67 9.02 -38.71 0.65
C ALA A 67 7.73 -38.19 1.31
N ALA A 68 7.85 -37.49 2.44
CA ALA A 68 6.71 -36.87 3.12
C ALA A 68 6.25 -35.56 2.47
N ASP A 69 7.03 -35.02 1.52
CA ASP A 69 6.71 -33.77 0.85
C ASP A 69 5.70 -33.99 -0.27
N GLY A 70 4.44 -33.70 0.03
CA GLY A 70 3.35 -33.69 -0.93
C GLY A 70 3.45 -32.61 -2.02
N HIS A 71 4.57 -31.88 -2.13
CA HIS A 71 4.78 -30.87 -3.18
C HIS A 71 4.70 -31.48 -4.58
N GLY A 72 5.20 -32.71 -4.77
CA GLY A 72 5.10 -33.42 -6.07
C GLY A 72 3.67 -33.85 -6.44
N VAL A 73 2.75 -33.87 -5.46
CA VAL A 73 1.34 -34.23 -5.66
C VAL A 73 0.50 -32.98 -6.01
N GLN A 74 0.97 -31.78 -5.62
CA GLN A 74 0.27 -30.53 -5.91
C GLN A 74 0.46 -30.12 -7.38
N LYS A 75 -0.64 -30.15 -8.15
CA LYS A 75 -0.67 -29.60 -9.51
C LYS A 75 -1.05 -28.12 -9.44
N VAL A 76 -0.10 -27.22 -9.71
CA VAL A 76 -0.37 -25.78 -9.78
C VAL A 76 -1.26 -25.51 -11.01
N LYS A 77 -2.52 -25.14 -10.78
CA LYS A 77 -3.47 -24.78 -11.84
C LYS A 77 -3.53 -23.25 -11.96
N ILE A 78 -3.22 -22.72 -13.14
CA ILE A 78 -3.28 -21.28 -13.43
C ILE A 78 -4.61 -20.96 -14.12
N ASN A 79 -5.18 -19.80 -13.81
CA ASN A 79 -6.45 -19.32 -14.38
C ASN A 79 -6.21 -18.48 -15.65
N ASP A 80 -7.01 -18.67 -16.70
CA ASP A 80 -6.89 -17.96 -17.98
C ASP A 80 -7.16 -16.45 -17.87
N LYS A 81 -7.89 -16.01 -16.83
CA LYS A 81 -8.10 -14.57 -16.57
C LYS A 81 -6.78 -13.81 -16.35
N PHE A 82 -5.73 -14.48 -15.88
CA PHE A 82 -4.41 -13.86 -15.78
C PHE A 82 -3.85 -13.46 -17.15
N ALA A 83 -4.15 -14.22 -18.21
CA ALA A 83 -3.77 -13.86 -19.57
C ALA A 83 -4.55 -12.63 -20.06
N MET A 84 -5.87 -12.58 -19.79
CA MET A 84 -6.71 -11.41 -20.14
C MET A 84 -6.21 -10.12 -19.48
N VAL A 85 -5.80 -10.20 -18.21
CA VAL A 85 -5.26 -9.05 -17.47
C VAL A 85 -3.90 -8.63 -18.04
N ALA A 86 -3.03 -9.59 -18.36
CA ALA A 86 -1.72 -9.30 -18.96
C ALA A 86 -1.87 -8.61 -20.33
N GLU A 87 -2.82 -9.05 -21.16
CA GLU A 87 -3.12 -8.43 -22.44
C GLU A 87 -3.68 -7.02 -22.28
N ALA A 88 -4.65 -6.83 -21.38
CA ALA A 88 -5.21 -5.51 -21.12
C ALA A 88 -4.13 -4.51 -20.68
N LEU A 89 -3.28 -4.91 -19.73
CA LEU A 89 -2.16 -4.08 -19.25
C LEU A 89 -1.12 -3.80 -20.34
N ALA A 90 -0.93 -4.69 -21.31
CA ALA A 90 -0.02 -4.44 -22.43
C ALA A 90 -0.56 -3.41 -23.43
N LEU A 91 -1.89 -3.30 -23.58
CA LEU A 91 -2.55 -2.40 -24.52
C LEU A 91 -2.84 -1.00 -23.95
N GLU A 92 -3.15 -0.91 -22.66
CA GLU A 92 -3.50 0.36 -22.01
C GLU A 92 -2.44 1.48 -22.11
N PRO A 93 -1.13 1.22 -21.98
CA PRO A 93 -0.11 2.27 -22.13
C PRO A 93 -0.13 2.94 -23.50
N ARG A 94 -0.41 2.19 -24.56
CA ARG A 94 -0.52 2.73 -25.93
C ARG A 94 -1.74 3.67 -26.02
N ARG A 95 -2.89 3.23 -25.51
CA ARG A 95 -4.11 4.05 -25.45
C ARG A 95 -3.91 5.32 -24.63
N ALA A 96 -3.21 5.22 -23.51
CA ALA A 96 -2.89 6.36 -22.66
C ALA A 96 -2.01 7.38 -23.39
N GLN A 97 -0.97 6.92 -24.09
CA GLN A 97 -0.08 7.78 -24.90
C GLN A 97 -0.82 8.44 -26.06
N ASP A 98 -1.67 7.69 -26.78
CA ASP A 98 -2.48 8.23 -27.88
C ASP A 98 -3.45 9.31 -27.37
N GLY A 99 -4.08 9.08 -26.22
CA GLY A 99 -4.94 10.06 -25.56
C GLY A 99 -4.18 11.33 -25.17
N VAL A 100 -2.95 11.22 -24.66
CA VAL A 100 -2.10 12.39 -24.37
C VAL A 100 -1.72 13.13 -25.66
N ARG A 101 -1.33 12.40 -26.70
CA ARG A 101 -0.94 12.98 -28.00
C ARG A 101 -2.08 13.77 -28.64
N GLN A 102 -3.30 13.22 -28.64
CA GLN A 102 -4.47 13.91 -29.18
C GLN A 102 -4.80 15.18 -28.41
N ARG A 103 -4.73 15.14 -27.07
CA ARG A 103 -4.93 16.35 -26.23
C ARG A 103 -3.88 17.41 -26.51
N ALA A 104 -2.62 17.03 -26.65
CA ALA A 104 -1.53 17.97 -26.99
C ALA A 104 -1.76 18.64 -28.36
N LEU A 105 -2.15 17.87 -29.38
CA LEU A 105 -2.49 18.42 -30.70
C LEU A 105 -3.70 19.38 -30.64
N MET A 106 -4.73 19.04 -29.87
CA MET A 106 -5.89 19.91 -29.69
C MET A 106 -5.53 21.22 -28.99
N GLN A 107 -4.75 21.14 -27.92
CA GLN A 107 -4.26 22.32 -27.18
C GLN A 107 -3.39 23.23 -28.08
N GLN A 108 -2.53 22.65 -28.92
CA GLN A 108 -1.76 23.43 -29.90
C GLN A 108 -2.65 24.17 -30.89
N LYS A 109 -3.69 23.52 -31.43
CA LYS A 109 -4.65 24.16 -32.34
C LYS A 109 -5.44 25.28 -31.68
N VAL A 110 -5.87 25.10 -30.43
CA VAL A 110 -6.55 26.16 -29.65
C VAL A 110 -5.60 27.34 -29.43
N ALA A 111 -4.36 27.07 -29.02
CA ALA A 111 -3.35 28.12 -28.81
C ALA A 111 -3.02 28.87 -30.12
N GLN A 112 -2.99 28.20 -31.27
CA GLN A 112 -2.83 28.84 -32.58
C GLN A 112 -3.99 29.78 -32.90
N LYS A 113 -5.23 29.32 -32.74
CA LYS A 113 -6.43 30.16 -32.95
C LYS A 113 -6.46 31.36 -32.02
N GLU A 114 -6.10 31.19 -30.75
CA GLU A 114 -6.01 32.31 -29.80
C GLU A 114 -4.94 33.32 -30.22
N LYS A 115 -3.80 32.87 -30.74
CA LYS A 115 -2.75 33.76 -31.28
C LYS A 115 -3.23 34.52 -32.51
N GLU A 116 -3.91 33.85 -33.43
CA GLU A 116 -4.49 34.48 -34.63
C GLU A 116 -5.53 35.56 -34.24
N VAL A 117 -6.43 35.27 -33.30
CA VAL A 117 -7.41 36.25 -32.78
C VAL A 117 -6.72 37.43 -32.11
N LYS A 118 -5.66 37.19 -31.32
CA LYS A 118 -4.86 38.26 -30.71
C LYS A 118 -4.17 39.13 -31.76
N GLU A 119 -3.61 38.53 -32.82
CA GLU A 119 -2.98 39.29 -33.91
C GLU A 119 -4.00 40.14 -34.68
N GLN A 120 -5.19 39.59 -34.99
CA GLN A 120 -6.27 40.33 -35.64
C GLN A 120 -6.76 41.51 -34.79
N SER A 121 -6.92 41.30 -33.48
CA SER A 121 -7.31 42.36 -32.53
C SER A 121 -6.27 43.48 -32.49
N LEU A 122 -4.97 43.14 -32.41
CA LEU A 122 -3.87 44.11 -32.45
C LEU A 122 -3.83 44.87 -33.79
N ARG A 123 -4.10 44.18 -34.91
CA ARG A 123 -4.16 44.82 -36.24
C ARG A 123 -5.32 45.82 -36.33
N ALA A 124 -6.50 45.46 -35.85
CA ALA A 124 -7.66 46.35 -35.80
C ALA A 124 -7.41 47.58 -34.90
N LEU A 125 -6.79 47.37 -33.73
CA LEU A 125 -6.40 48.45 -32.83
C LEU A 125 -5.39 49.42 -33.48
N ALA A 126 -4.39 48.88 -34.19
CA ALA A 126 -3.40 49.68 -34.90
C ALA A 126 -4.01 50.46 -36.08
N GLN A 127 -4.97 49.88 -36.81
CA GLN A 127 -5.73 50.60 -37.84
C GLN A 127 -6.53 51.75 -37.24
N LYS A 128 -7.31 51.48 -36.18
CA LYS A 128 -8.07 52.51 -35.48
C LYS A 128 -7.17 53.66 -34.98
N ALA A 129 -6.02 53.35 -34.38
CA ALA A 129 -5.06 54.37 -33.94
C ALA A 129 -4.42 55.18 -35.09
N ARG A 130 -4.27 54.58 -36.29
CA ARG A 130 -3.84 55.31 -37.49
C ARG A 130 -4.92 56.23 -38.01
N ASP A 131 -6.17 55.78 -38.02
CA ASP A 131 -7.33 56.59 -38.45
C ASP A 131 -7.53 57.80 -37.52
N GLU A 132 -7.42 57.61 -36.20
CA GLU A 132 -7.46 58.68 -35.20
C GLU A 132 -6.33 59.72 -35.41
N ARG A 133 -5.16 59.30 -35.92
CA ARG A 133 -4.04 60.19 -36.23
C ARG A 133 -4.14 60.87 -37.61
N ALA A 134 -4.81 60.25 -38.58
CA ALA A 134 -4.91 60.73 -39.97
C ALA A 134 -6.00 61.80 -40.17
N GLY A 135 -6.90 62.01 -39.21
CA GLY A 135 -7.69 63.24 -39.14
C GLY A 135 -9.14 63.06 -38.71
N ILE A 136 -9.40 63.16 -37.41
CA ILE A 136 -10.60 63.82 -36.85
C ILE A 136 -10.12 64.76 -35.75
N VAL A 137 -10.27 66.06 -35.99
CA VAL A 137 -10.10 67.11 -34.98
C VAL A 137 -11.32 67.06 -34.07
N SER A 138 -11.13 66.60 -32.84
CA SER A 138 -11.96 67.03 -31.71
C SER A 138 -11.04 67.14 -30.49
N SER A 139 -10.75 68.39 -30.15
CA SER A 139 -10.13 68.77 -28.89
C SER A 139 -10.92 68.20 -27.72
N GLU A 140 -10.27 67.46 -26.82
CA GLU A 140 -10.52 67.64 -25.40
C GLU A 140 -9.39 67.01 -24.58
N GLY A 141 -8.62 67.89 -23.95
CA GLY A 141 -7.77 67.51 -22.84
C GLY A 141 -8.63 67.22 -21.62
N ALA A 142 -8.33 66.12 -20.94
CA ALA A 142 -8.68 65.95 -19.53
C ALA A 142 -7.72 64.94 -18.90
N SER A 143 -6.60 65.45 -18.39
CA SER A 143 -5.80 64.75 -17.39
C SER A 143 -6.62 64.62 -16.11
N THR A 144 -7.33 63.51 -15.95
CA THR A 144 -8.05 63.19 -14.72
C THR A 144 -7.09 62.62 -13.65
N PRO A 145 -7.25 62.98 -12.37
CA PRO A 145 -6.39 62.53 -11.26
C PRO A 145 -6.56 61.04 -10.87
N GLU A 146 -7.32 60.24 -11.63
CA GLU A 146 -7.63 58.85 -11.28
C GLU A 146 -6.46 57.87 -11.47
N PHE A 147 -5.51 58.16 -12.38
CA PHE A 147 -4.33 57.31 -12.60
C PHE A 147 -3.36 57.30 -11.40
N ALA A 148 -3.34 58.36 -10.59
CA ALA A 148 -2.54 58.41 -9.36
C ALA A 148 -3.18 57.57 -8.24
N ALA A 149 -4.51 57.63 -8.09
CA ALA A 149 -5.26 56.81 -7.14
C ALA A 149 -5.23 55.31 -7.50
N ALA A 150 -5.30 54.97 -8.80
CA ALA A 150 -5.24 53.60 -9.28
C ALA A 150 -3.89 52.91 -9.01
N ARG A 151 -2.77 53.66 -9.10
CA ARG A 151 -1.44 53.13 -8.76
C ARG A 151 -1.24 52.91 -7.26
N LEU A 152 -1.84 53.77 -6.41
CA LEU A 152 -1.76 53.63 -4.96
C LEU A 152 -2.66 52.50 -4.43
N CYS A 153 -3.89 52.37 -4.92
CA CYS A 153 -4.77 51.26 -4.56
C CYS A 153 -4.32 49.91 -5.13
N GLY A 154 -3.74 49.89 -6.33
CA GLY A 154 -3.23 48.67 -6.96
C GLY A 154 -2.01 48.07 -6.23
N SER A 155 -1.12 48.90 -5.69
CA SER A 155 0.06 48.40 -4.96
C SER A 155 -0.31 47.79 -3.61
N VAL A 156 -1.21 48.43 -2.86
CA VAL A 156 -1.63 47.98 -1.52
C VAL A 156 -2.45 46.67 -1.59
N THR A 157 -3.25 46.49 -2.63
CA THR A 157 -4.04 45.26 -2.83
C THR A 157 -3.20 44.08 -3.31
N SER A 158 -2.13 44.31 -4.07
CA SER A 158 -1.24 43.24 -4.55
C SER A 158 -0.47 42.55 -3.42
N GLY A 159 0.09 43.31 -2.46
CA GLY A 159 0.86 42.73 -1.34
C GLY A 159 0.00 41.94 -0.34
N PHE A 160 -1.27 42.33 -0.16
CA PHE A 160 -2.19 41.62 0.73
C PHE A 160 -2.65 40.28 0.12
N LEU A 161 -2.85 40.24 -1.19
CA LEU A 161 -3.17 39.00 -1.93
C LEU A 161 -2.01 38.01 -1.91
N GLU A 162 -0.75 38.47 -2.00
CA GLU A 162 0.41 37.59 -1.85
C GLU A 162 0.54 37.02 -0.42
N LEU A 163 0.31 37.82 0.62
CA LEU A 163 0.42 37.33 2.01
C LEU A 163 -0.63 36.27 2.37
N VAL A 164 -1.86 36.43 1.89
CA VAL A 164 -2.97 35.51 2.19
C VAL A 164 -2.90 34.23 1.36
N ILE A 165 -2.35 34.29 0.14
CA ILE A 165 -2.33 33.13 -0.78
C ILE A 165 -1.00 32.35 -0.73
N PHE A 166 0.16 33.02 -0.57
CA PHE A 166 1.46 32.32 -0.63
C PHE A 166 1.88 31.65 0.69
N HIS A 167 1.49 32.17 1.85
CA HIS A 167 1.84 31.56 3.14
C HIS A 167 1.22 30.16 3.38
N PRO A 168 -0.05 29.88 3.04
CA PRO A 168 -0.60 28.54 3.24
C PRO A 168 0.01 27.47 2.32
N ILE A 169 0.50 27.84 1.13
CA ILE A 169 1.09 26.87 0.18
C ILE A 169 2.49 26.43 0.65
N ASP A 170 3.31 27.36 1.12
CA ASP A 170 4.66 27.06 1.62
C ASP A 170 4.64 26.31 2.96
N THR A 171 3.63 26.57 3.81
CA THR A 171 3.46 25.83 5.07
C THR A 171 2.93 24.41 4.88
N ILE A 172 2.08 24.16 3.88
CA ILE A 172 1.65 22.81 3.51
C ILE A 172 2.82 22.03 2.88
N ALA A 173 3.60 22.64 1.99
CA ALA A 173 4.76 22.00 1.37
C ALA A 173 5.84 21.60 2.41
N LYS A 174 6.14 22.46 3.38
CA LYS A 174 7.08 22.15 4.49
C LYS A 174 6.56 21.07 5.44
N ARG A 175 5.25 20.99 5.68
CA ARG A 175 4.65 19.89 6.48
C ARG A 175 4.71 18.53 5.77
N LEU A 176 4.65 18.53 4.44
CA LEU A 176 4.70 17.29 3.65
C LEU A 176 6.12 16.72 3.56
N MET A 177 7.15 17.58 3.62
CA MET A 177 8.56 17.17 3.53
C MET A 177 9.19 16.73 4.86
N SER A 178 8.59 17.02 6.03
CA SER A 178 9.16 16.64 7.34
C SER A 178 8.53 15.38 7.96
N ASN A 179 7.55 14.74 7.30
CA ASN A 179 6.88 13.52 7.78
C ASN A 179 7.36 12.25 7.05
N GLN A 180 8.68 12.19 6.77
CA GLN A 180 9.38 10.97 6.37
C GLN A 180 10.41 10.62 7.44
N THR A 181 9.95 10.26 8.63
CA THR A 181 10.72 9.42 9.58
C THR A 181 9.79 8.92 10.67
N ARG A 182 9.11 7.81 10.38
CA ARG A 182 8.93 6.73 11.35
C ARG A 182 8.81 5.40 10.64
#